data_AF-C0NG59-F1
#
_entry.id   AF-C0NG59-F1
#
_cell.length_a   1.000
_cell.length_b   1.000
_cell.length_c   1.000
_cell.angle_alpha   90.00
_cell.angle_beta   90.00
_cell.angle_gamma   90.00
#
_symmetry.space_group_name_H-M   'P 1'
#
loop_
_entity.id
_entity.type
_entity.pdbx_description
1 polymer ?
#
loop_
_entity_poly.entity_id
_entity_poly.type
_entity_poly.pdbx_seq_one_letter_code
_entity_poly.pdbx_strand_id
1 'polypeptide(L)'
;MVSSPASTRPSPPPYSPTNHPHSHSRSSSNSSTHSRTRIRPSSTYLPPDVIDFLDDITPFHYHHEGPYDAASHHRNRSCHNRNPIDALKSSNEEALKATPPGKIADCIWNSRPLDGVAYYPPGSTDPEGNTYDYEEGSNMMTEDRGDFRRWPGMKFRDEDFKNDFDSSIRGSVTSSWKFPRFRCRRRR
;
A
#
# COMPACT_ATOMS: atom_id res chain seq x y z
N MET A 1 71.82 -12.84 -1.37
CA MET A 1 71.25 -13.94 -0.56
C MET A 1 69.76 -13.97 -0.83
N VAL A 2 69.27 -15.15 -1.24
CA VAL A 2 67.87 -15.62 -1.39
C VAL A 2 66.95 -14.85 -2.36
N SER A 3 66.96 -15.25 -3.64
CA SER A 3 65.91 -14.92 -4.61
C SER A 3 64.99 -16.13 -4.79
N SER A 4 63.69 -15.96 -4.55
CA SER A 4 62.66 -17.00 -4.74
C SER A 4 62.14 -16.99 -6.20
N PRO A 5 61.81 -18.15 -6.78
CA PRO A 5 61.36 -18.22 -8.18
C PRO A 5 59.87 -17.89 -8.31
N ALA A 6 59.53 -17.16 -9.37
CA ALA A 6 58.15 -16.84 -9.76
C ALA A 6 57.40 -18.10 -10.19
N SER A 7 56.28 -18.39 -9.53
CA SER A 7 55.37 -19.48 -9.87
C SER A 7 54.48 -19.07 -11.04
N THR A 8 54.83 -19.54 -12.25
CA THR A 8 53.99 -19.46 -13.44
C THR A 8 52.76 -20.35 -13.25
N ARG A 9 51.59 -19.74 -13.02
CA ARG A 9 50.31 -20.47 -13.05
C ARG A 9 49.98 -20.88 -14.49
N PRO A 10 49.54 -22.12 -14.75
CA PRO A 10 49.09 -22.54 -16.06
C PRO A 10 47.75 -21.88 -16.40
N SER A 11 47.60 -21.46 -17.65
CA SER A 11 46.34 -20.95 -18.20
C SER A 11 45.27 -22.06 -18.26
N PRO A 12 43.98 -21.72 -18.04
CA PRO A 12 42.91 -22.70 -18.18
C PRO A 12 42.74 -23.09 -19.66
N PRO A 13 42.34 -24.35 -19.96
CA PRO A 13 42.12 -24.80 -21.32
C PRO A 13 40.89 -24.11 -21.95
N PRO A 14 40.83 -24.02 -23.30
CA PRO A 14 39.75 -23.34 -24.00
C PRO A 14 38.44 -24.12 -23.86
N TYR A 15 37.36 -23.40 -23.53
CA TYR A 15 36.01 -23.93 -23.43
C TYR A 15 35.53 -24.38 -24.82
N SER A 16 35.45 -25.70 -25.02
CA SER A 16 34.85 -26.29 -26.23
C SER A 16 33.38 -26.57 -25.95
N PRO A 17 32.42 -25.98 -26.69
CA PRO A 17 31.02 -26.29 -26.49
C PRO A 17 30.75 -27.67 -27.09
N THR A 18 30.71 -28.70 -26.24
CA THR A 18 30.23 -30.02 -26.65
C THR A 18 28.72 -29.93 -26.87
N ASN A 19 28.34 -29.70 -28.13
CA ASN A 19 26.99 -29.92 -28.64
C ASN A 19 26.68 -31.41 -28.52
N HIS A 20 26.14 -31.83 -27.38
CA HIS A 20 25.50 -33.12 -27.24
C HIS A 20 24.09 -33.02 -27.81
N PRO A 21 23.76 -33.70 -28.92
CA PRO A 21 22.39 -33.78 -29.36
C PRO A 21 21.66 -34.64 -28.33
N HIS A 22 20.88 -34.01 -27.46
CA HIS A 22 19.94 -34.73 -26.62
C HIS A 22 18.86 -35.33 -27.54
N SER A 23 19.12 -36.55 -27.97
CA SER A 23 18.14 -37.47 -28.50
C SER A 23 17.14 -37.79 -27.39
N HIS A 24 16.12 -36.93 -27.25
CA HIS A 24 14.95 -37.23 -26.44
C HIS A 24 14.16 -38.32 -27.17
N SER A 25 14.53 -39.58 -26.88
CA SER A 25 13.69 -40.75 -27.09
C SER A 25 12.32 -40.46 -26.48
N ARG A 26 11.36 -40.22 -27.36
CA ARG A 26 9.94 -40.09 -27.05
C ARG A 26 9.44 -41.45 -26.57
N SER A 27 9.66 -41.72 -25.29
CA SER A 27 9.06 -42.84 -24.58
C SER A 27 7.57 -42.54 -24.40
N SER A 28 6.82 -42.90 -25.42
CA SER A 28 5.36 -42.95 -25.47
C SER A 28 4.90 -44.12 -24.58
N SER A 29 4.86 -43.95 -23.26
CA SER A 29 4.24 -44.94 -22.36
C SER A 29 4.11 -44.41 -20.93
N ASN A 30 3.03 -43.67 -20.70
CA ASN A 30 2.15 -43.71 -19.52
C ASN A 30 1.47 -42.36 -19.37
N SER A 31 0.33 -42.25 -20.05
CA SER A 31 -0.71 -41.26 -19.78
C SER A 31 -1.31 -41.51 -18.39
N SER A 32 -0.55 -41.25 -17.33
CA SER A 32 -1.14 -40.87 -16.06
C SER A 32 -1.25 -39.35 -16.11
N THR A 33 -2.39 -38.89 -16.60
CA THR A 33 -2.89 -37.54 -16.38
C THR A 33 -2.93 -37.30 -14.88
N HIS A 34 -1.79 -36.93 -14.29
CA HIS A 34 -1.76 -36.28 -12.99
C HIS A 34 -2.55 -35.01 -13.20
N SER A 35 -3.81 -35.09 -12.78
CA SER A 35 -4.77 -34.01 -12.70
C SER A 35 -4.04 -32.84 -12.04
N ARG A 36 -3.51 -31.93 -12.85
CA ARG A 36 -3.31 -30.55 -12.44
C ARG A 36 -4.72 -30.10 -12.12
N THR A 37 -5.12 -30.28 -10.87
CA THR A 37 -6.36 -29.76 -10.33
C THR A 37 -6.36 -28.30 -10.74
N ARG A 38 -7.12 -27.98 -11.78
CA ARG A 38 -7.27 -26.61 -12.26
C ARG A 38 -7.69 -25.84 -11.03
N ILE A 39 -6.80 -24.98 -10.53
CA ILE A 39 -7.12 -24.06 -9.43
C ILE A 39 -8.40 -23.39 -9.88
N ARG A 40 -9.50 -23.74 -9.20
CA ARG A 40 -10.81 -23.23 -9.60
C ARG A 40 -10.68 -21.70 -9.58
N PRO A 41 -11.20 -20.98 -10.58
CA PRO A 41 -11.08 -19.51 -10.61
C PRO A 41 -11.72 -18.82 -9.39
N SER A 42 -12.47 -19.56 -8.57
CA SER A 42 -13.01 -19.13 -7.28
C SER A 42 -12.19 -19.58 -6.06
N SER A 43 -11.06 -20.25 -6.24
CA SER A 43 -10.25 -20.80 -5.15
C SER A 43 -9.37 -19.68 -4.60
N THR A 44 -9.64 -19.26 -3.36
CA THR A 44 -8.80 -18.34 -2.57
C THR A 44 -7.47 -18.98 -2.13
N TYR A 45 -7.00 -20.00 -2.86
CA TYR A 45 -5.78 -20.71 -2.51
C TYR A 45 -4.58 -19.80 -2.79
N LEU A 46 -3.82 -19.55 -1.73
CA LEU A 46 -2.55 -18.86 -1.78
C LEU A 46 -1.41 -19.88 -1.79
N PRO A 47 -0.41 -19.70 -2.66
CA PRO A 47 0.77 -20.55 -2.61
C PRO A 47 1.51 -20.30 -1.29
N PRO A 48 2.01 -21.37 -0.62
CA PRO A 48 2.77 -21.20 0.61
C PRO A 48 4.07 -20.42 0.36
N ASP A 49 4.45 -19.57 1.30
CA ASP A 49 5.68 -18.78 1.30
C ASP A 49 6.81 -19.45 2.12
N VAL A 50 7.94 -18.76 2.27
CA VAL A 50 9.10 -19.29 3.00
C VAL A 50 8.79 -19.54 4.49
N ILE A 51 7.94 -18.73 5.10
CA ILE A 51 7.55 -18.87 6.50
C ILE A 51 6.65 -20.10 6.66
N ASP A 52 5.74 -20.32 5.72
CA ASP A 52 4.89 -21.52 5.68
C ASP A 52 5.71 -22.81 5.59
N PHE A 53 6.86 -22.79 4.90
CA PHE A 53 7.78 -23.93 4.83
C PHE A 53 8.62 -24.15 6.09
N LEU A 54 8.71 -23.15 6.97
CA LEU A 54 9.43 -23.25 8.23
C LEU A 54 8.53 -23.71 9.38
N ASP A 55 7.20 -23.76 9.18
CA ASP A 55 6.24 -24.23 10.18
C ASP A 55 6.26 -25.77 10.31
N ASP A 56 6.48 -26.26 11.52
CA ASP A 56 6.56 -27.69 11.88
C ASP A 56 5.32 -28.20 12.63
N ILE A 57 4.30 -27.35 12.85
CA ILE A 57 3.10 -27.71 13.62
C ILE A 57 2.30 -28.84 12.94
N THR A 58 2.28 -28.88 11.61
CA THR A 58 1.51 -29.88 10.86
C THR A 58 2.34 -30.52 9.73
N PRO A 59 2.05 -31.77 9.33
CA PRO A 59 2.76 -32.43 8.23
C PRO A 59 2.47 -31.80 6.84
N PHE A 60 1.62 -30.77 6.79
CA PHE A 60 1.27 -30.06 5.57
C PHE A 60 1.63 -28.58 5.72
N HIS A 61 2.31 -28.02 4.73
CA HIS A 61 2.51 -26.57 4.70
C HIS A 61 1.17 -25.90 4.38
N TYR A 62 0.59 -25.23 5.37
CA TYR A 62 -0.56 -24.37 5.17
C TYR A 62 -0.10 -22.93 5.09
N HIS A 63 -0.81 -22.14 4.29
CA HIS A 63 -0.50 -20.73 4.16
C HIS A 63 -1.03 -19.95 5.36
N HIS A 64 -0.13 -19.30 6.08
CA HIS A 64 -0.45 -18.38 7.16
C HIS A 64 -0.93 -17.05 6.57
N GLU A 65 -2.16 -16.64 6.91
CA GLU A 65 -2.68 -15.39 6.39
C GLU A 65 -1.85 -14.19 6.88
N GLY A 66 -1.28 -13.46 5.95
CA GLY A 66 -0.55 -12.22 6.17
C GLY A 66 -1.40 -10.97 5.90
N PRO A 67 -1.00 -9.80 6.42
CA PRO A 67 -1.73 -8.55 6.20
C PRO A 67 -1.79 -8.13 4.73
N TYR A 68 -0.86 -8.61 3.90
CA TYR A 68 -0.76 -8.26 2.47
C TYR A 68 -1.51 -9.24 1.54
N ASP A 69 -2.04 -10.35 2.07
CA ASP A 69 -2.66 -11.39 1.26
C ASP A 69 -3.93 -10.94 0.56
N ALA A 70 -4.70 -10.07 1.23
CA ALA A 70 -5.87 -9.41 0.66
C ALA A 70 -5.50 -8.63 -0.63
N ALA A 71 -4.29 -8.08 -0.70
CA ALA A 71 -3.78 -7.36 -1.86
C ALA A 71 -3.12 -8.29 -2.90
N SER A 72 -2.91 -9.57 -2.58
CA SER A 72 -2.24 -10.51 -3.48
C SER A 72 -3.01 -10.71 -4.79
N HIS A 73 -2.26 -10.88 -5.89
CA HIS A 73 -2.86 -11.16 -7.19
C HIS A 73 -3.65 -12.48 -7.18
N HIS A 74 -3.38 -13.41 -6.26
CA HIS A 74 -4.11 -14.67 -6.15
C HIS A 74 -5.53 -14.48 -5.59
N ARG A 75 -5.75 -13.54 -4.65
CA ARG A 75 -7.09 -13.20 -4.15
C ARG A 75 -7.85 -12.26 -5.09
N ASN A 76 -7.15 -11.43 -5.85
CA ASN A 76 -7.73 -10.41 -6.74
C ASN A 76 -7.83 -10.88 -8.21
N ARG A 77 -8.50 -12.02 -8.46
CA ARG A 77 -8.71 -12.57 -9.83
C ARG A 77 -10.16 -12.61 -10.28
N SER A 78 -11.10 -12.30 -9.40
CA SER A 78 -12.52 -12.36 -9.73
C SER A 78 -12.92 -11.17 -10.58
N CYS A 79 -13.71 -11.39 -11.62
CA CYS A 79 -14.25 -10.31 -12.44
C CYS A 79 -15.46 -9.59 -11.80
N HIS A 80 -16.02 -10.12 -10.72
CA HIS A 80 -17.39 -9.81 -10.30
C HIS A 80 -17.48 -9.08 -8.95
N ASN A 81 -16.60 -8.09 -8.70
CA ASN A 81 -16.53 -7.31 -7.44
C ASN A 81 -16.34 -8.18 -6.18
N ARG A 82 -15.72 -9.36 -6.32
CA ARG A 82 -15.42 -10.25 -5.18
C ARG A 82 -13.99 -10.12 -4.70
N ASN A 83 -13.20 -9.26 -5.33
CA ASN A 83 -11.83 -9.04 -4.94
C ASN A 83 -11.82 -8.21 -3.65
N PRO A 84 -11.01 -8.57 -2.64
CA PRO A 84 -10.87 -7.77 -1.44
C PRO A 84 -10.51 -6.30 -1.73
N ILE A 85 -9.70 -6.03 -2.76
CA ILE A 85 -9.35 -4.66 -3.17
C ILE A 85 -10.57 -3.89 -3.69
N ASP A 86 -11.52 -4.55 -4.36
CA ASP A 86 -12.69 -3.87 -4.95
C ASP A 86 -13.60 -3.24 -3.88
N ALA A 87 -13.61 -3.80 -2.66
CA ALA A 87 -14.34 -3.23 -1.54
C ALA A 87 -13.83 -1.85 -1.13
N LEU A 88 -12.55 -1.55 -1.40
CA LEU A 88 -11.91 -0.27 -1.11
C LEU A 88 -11.91 0.68 -2.31
N LYS A 89 -12.52 0.31 -3.44
CA LYS A 89 -12.40 1.07 -4.70
C LYS A 89 -12.82 2.53 -4.56
N SER A 90 -13.98 2.80 -3.95
CA SER A 90 -14.47 4.17 -3.76
C SER A 90 -13.56 4.96 -2.81
N SER A 91 -13.18 4.37 -1.69
CA SER A 91 -12.29 5.00 -0.71
C SER A 91 -10.91 5.31 -1.30
N ASN A 92 -10.34 4.39 -2.08
CA ASN A 92 -9.06 4.59 -2.76
C ASN A 92 -9.14 5.67 -3.83
N GLU A 93 -10.28 5.79 -4.54
CA GLU A 93 -10.49 6.86 -5.52
C GLU A 93 -10.51 8.24 -4.84
N GLU A 94 -11.24 8.39 -3.74
CA GLU A 94 -11.25 9.63 -2.95
C GLU A 94 -9.87 9.95 -2.35
N ALA A 95 -9.15 8.93 -1.87
CA ALA A 95 -7.78 9.10 -1.39
C ALA A 95 -6.84 9.64 -2.48
N LEU A 96 -7.00 9.20 -3.74
CA LEU A 96 -6.21 9.72 -4.86
C LEU A 96 -6.59 11.16 -5.24
N LYS A 97 -7.87 11.52 -5.13
CA LYS A 97 -8.31 12.92 -5.31
C LYS A 97 -7.75 13.84 -4.21
N ALA A 98 -7.63 13.32 -3.00
CA ALA A 98 -7.06 14.02 -1.85
C ALA A 98 -5.53 14.14 -1.87
N THR A 99 -4.84 13.43 -2.77
CA THR A 99 -3.37 13.50 -2.89
C THR A 99 -2.90 14.56 -3.87
N PRO A 100 -1.87 15.35 -3.52
CA PRO A 100 -1.20 16.22 -4.47
C PRO A 100 -0.67 15.43 -5.68
N PRO A 101 -0.84 15.91 -6.93
CA PRO A 101 -0.47 15.17 -8.12
C PRO A 101 1.03 14.86 -8.19
N GLY A 102 1.87 15.75 -7.66
CA GLY A 102 3.32 15.54 -7.57
C GLY A 102 3.71 14.37 -6.67
N LYS A 103 2.95 14.10 -5.61
CA LYS A 103 3.17 12.96 -4.71
C LYS A 103 2.79 11.64 -5.36
N ILE A 104 1.69 11.61 -6.11
CA ILE A 104 1.29 10.44 -6.91
C ILE A 104 2.40 10.09 -7.92
N ALA A 105 2.89 11.10 -8.62
CA ALA A 105 4.01 11.00 -9.55
C ALA A 105 5.28 10.42 -8.90
N ASP A 106 5.69 10.95 -7.74
CA ASP A 106 6.84 10.46 -6.97
C ASP A 106 6.68 8.99 -6.58
N CYS A 107 5.47 8.57 -6.20
CA CYS A 107 5.19 7.17 -5.86
C CYS A 107 5.36 6.24 -7.07
N ILE A 108 4.88 6.65 -8.24
CA ILE A 108 4.93 5.83 -9.47
C ILE A 108 6.37 5.73 -9.98
N TRP A 109 7.10 6.84 -10.05
CA TRP A 109 8.43 6.85 -10.68
C TRP A 109 9.55 6.44 -9.73
N ASN A 110 9.45 6.81 -8.46
CA ASN A 110 10.52 6.56 -7.47
C ASN A 110 10.18 5.41 -6.51
N SER A 111 9.05 4.71 -6.70
CA SER A 111 8.61 3.59 -5.87
C SER A 111 8.59 3.91 -4.37
N ARG A 112 8.25 5.17 -4.04
CA ARG A 112 8.10 5.65 -2.67
C ARG A 112 6.68 5.38 -2.18
N PRO A 113 6.48 5.17 -0.86
CA PRO A 113 5.14 5.01 -0.30
C PRO A 113 4.32 6.28 -0.49
N LEU A 114 3.01 6.12 -0.72
CA LEU A 114 2.07 7.23 -0.85
C LEU A 114 1.98 8.01 0.47
N ASP A 115 2.24 9.31 0.38
CA ASP A 115 2.31 10.24 1.50
C ASP A 115 1.61 11.55 1.14
N GLY A 116 1.14 12.28 2.16
CA GLY A 116 0.41 13.54 2.00
C GLY A 116 -1.03 13.38 1.51
N VAL A 117 -1.63 12.20 1.69
CA VAL A 117 -3.06 11.97 1.43
C VAL A 117 -3.86 12.86 2.39
N ALA A 118 -4.82 13.64 1.86
CA ALA A 118 -5.69 14.52 2.64
C ALA A 118 -4.95 15.55 3.53
N TYR A 119 -3.76 16.00 3.08
CA TYR A 119 -3.03 17.08 3.77
C TYR A 119 -3.77 18.44 3.66
N TYR A 120 -4.43 18.67 2.53
CA TYR A 120 -5.22 19.86 2.25
C TYR A 120 -6.70 19.52 2.34
N PRO A 121 -7.50 20.24 3.14
CA PRO A 121 -8.92 19.94 3.28
C PRO A 121 -9.68 20.13 1.97
N PRO A 122 -10.86 19.52 1.82
CA PRO A 122 -11.68 19.69 0.62
C PRO A 122 -12.05 21.16 0.41
N GLY A 123 -12.00 21.61 -0.84
CA GLY A 123 -12.22 22.99 -1.27
C GLY A 123 -11.01 23.93 -1.08
N SER A 124 -9.91 23.46 -0.48
CA SER A 124 -8.70 24.28 -0.35
C SER A 124 -7.80 24.20 -1.58
N THR A 125 -6.95 25.22 -1.73
CA THR A 125 -5.98 25.32 -2.83
C THR A 125 -4.56 25.28 -2.27
N ASP A 126 -3.75 24.38 -2.83
CA ASP A 126 -2.31 24.24 -2.60
C ASP A 126 -1.55 25.55 -2.91
N PRO A 127 -0.38 25.83 -2.31
CA PRO A 127 0.51 26.90 -2.81
C PRO A 127 0.88 26.75 -4.29
N GLU A 128 0.86 25.53 -4.82
CA GLU A 128 1.07 25.18 -6.22
C GLU A 128 -0.17 25.41 -7.11
N GLY A 129 -1.33 25.75 -6.54
CA GLY A 129 -2.55 26.06 -7.29
C GLY A 129 -3.48 24.87 -7.56
N ASN A 130 -3.20 23.69 -7.01
CA ASN A 130 -4.10 22.53 -7.12
C ASN A 130 -5.31 22.72 -6.19
N THR A 131 -6.53 22.57 -6.71
CA THR A 131 -7.75 22.61 -5.89
C THR A 131 -8.21 21.18 -5.62
N TYR A 132 -8.44 20.87 -4.35
CA TYR A 132 -8.79 19.52 -3.91
C TYR A 132 -10.30 19.42 -3.70
N ASP A 133 -10.96 18.52 -4.43
CA ASP A 133 -12.38 18.21 -4.30
C ASP A 133 -12.53 16.70 -4.10
N TYR A 134 -12.68 16.30 -2.84
CA TYR A 134 -12.80 14.92 -2.42
C TYR A 134 -13.78 14.81 -1.24
N GLU A 135 -14.42 13.67 -1.10
CA GLU A 135 -15.26 13.37 0.06
C GLU A 135 -14.38 12.79 1.17
N GLU A 136 -14.36 13.45 2.34
CA GLU A 136 -13.69 12.90 3.51
C GLU A 136 -14.50 11.71 4.04
N GLY A 137 -13.82 10.59 4.32
CA GLY A 137 -14.46 9.41 4.89
C GLY A 137 -15.01 9.67 6.30
N SER A 138 -15.87 8.77 6.79
CA SER A 138 -16.50 8.98 8.10
C SER A 138 -15.46 9.11 9.22
N ASN A 139 -15.52 10.23 9.94
CA ASN A 139 -14.67 10.45 11.09
C ASN A 139 -15.22 9.66 12.27
N MET A 140 -14.70 8.46 12.46
CA MET A 140 -15.13 7.54 13.52
C MET A 140 -14.92 8.07 14.94
N MET A 141 -14.12 9.13 15.13
CA MET A 141 -13.95 9.78 16.42
C MET A 141 -15.15 10.68 16.77
N THR A 142 -15.82 11.23 15.75
CA THR A 142 -16.83 12.29 15.88
C THR A 142 -18.23 11.81 15.49
N GLU A 143 -18.37 11.14 14.34
CA GLU A 143 -19.66 10.82 13.71
C GLU A 143 -20.27 9.53 14.27
N ASP A 144 -19.46 8.47 14.37
CA ASP A 144 -19.89 7.15 14.84
C ASP A 144 -19.79 7.03 16.36
N ARG A 145 -20.58 7.86 17.05
CA ARG A 145 -20.88 7.78 18.50
C ARG A 145 -19.68 7.58 19.45
N GLY A 146 -18.46 7.93 19.03
CA GLY A 146 -17.25 7.73 19.80
C GLY A 146 -17.00 6.26 20.15
N ASP A 147 -17.28 5.33 19.23
CA ASP A 147 -17.03 3.90 19.45
C ASP A 147 -15.53 3.58 19.62
N PHE A 148 -14.66 4.53 19.25
CA PHE A 148 -13.30 4.63 19.79
C PHE A 148 -13.33 5.09 21.26
N ARG A 149 -13.73 4.18 22.15
CA ARG A 149 -13.67 4.39 23.59
C ARG A 149 -12.22 4.52 24.04
N ARG A 150 -11.86 5.69 24.58
CA ARG A 150 -10.75 5.77 25.54
C ARG A 150 -11.07 4.89 26.75
N TRP A 151 -10.07 4.63 27.59
CA TRP A 151 -10.24 3.91 28.86
C TRP A 151 -11.54 4.35 29.59
N PRO A 152 -12.29 3.41 30.19
CA PRO A 152 -13.55 3.71 30.85
C PRO A 152 -13.43 4.96 31.74
N GLY A 153 -14.22 6.00 31.44
CA GLY A 153 -14.23 7.28 32.18
C GLY A 153 -13.67 8.49 31.42
N MET A 154 -13.01 8.29 30.28
CA MET A 154 -12.45 9.39 29.50
C MET A 154 -13.31 9.65 28.26
N LYS A 155 -14.13 10.70 28.29
CA LYS A 155 -14.94 11.16 27.15
C LYS A 155 -14.20 12.25 26.39
N PHE A 156 -14.32 12.28 25.06
CA PHE A 156 -13.87 13.44 24.30
C PHE A 156 -14.64 14.67 24.76
N ARG A 157 -13.93 15.77 24.95
CA ARG A 157 -14.54 17.07 25.22
C ARG A 157 -14.72 17.80 23.91
N ASP A 158 -15.71 18.68 23.84
CA ASP A 158 -15.90 19.57 22.69
C ASP A 158 -14.63 20.40 22.39
N GLU A 159 -13.81 20.64 23.42
CA GLU A 159 -12.46 21.23 23.34
C GLU A 159 -11.50 20.44 22.43
N ASP A 160 -11.56 19.10 22.45
CA ASP A 160 -10.66 18.22 21.71
C ASP A 160 -10.87 18.39 20.19
N PHE A 161 -12.09 18.76 19.79
CA PHE A 161 -12.48 18.90 18.39
C PHE A 161 -12.30 20.33 17.85
N LYS A 162 -11.98 21.33 18.68
CA LYS A 162 -11.95 22.76 18.23
C LYS A 162 -10.96 23.04 17.10
N ASN A 163 -9.98 22.16 16.91
CA ASN A 163 -8.97 22.27 15.85
C ASN A 163 -9.21 21.25 14.73
N ASP A 164 -10.21 20.39 14.86
CA ASP A 164 -10.60 19.45 13.82
C ASP A 164 -11.43 20.20 12.78
N PHE A 165 -11.12 19.94 11.51
CA PHE A 165 -11.67 20.69 10.37
C PHE A 165 -13.20 20.74 10.35
N ASP A 166 -13.87 19.64 10.71
CA ASP A 166 -15.34 19.53 10.76
C ASP A 166 -15.98 20.51 11.76
N SER A 167 -15.33 20.74 12.91
CA SER A 167 -15.84 21.72 13.89
C SER A 167 -15.81 23.16 13.37
N SER A 168 -14.85 23.47 12.49
CA SER A 168 -14.66 24.82 11.93
C SER A 168 -15.69 25.17 10.86
N ILE A 169 -16.15 24.17 10.09
CA ILE A 169 -17.17 24.34 9.05
C ILE A 169 -18.59 24.30 9.63
N ARG A 170 -18.83 23.52 10.70
CA ARG A 170 -20.18 23.41 11.30
C ARG A 170 -20.48 24.45 12.40
N GLY A 171 -19.45 25.08 12.99
CA GLY A 171 -19.58 25.98 14.15
C GLY A 171 -19.48 27.49 13.89
N SER A 172 -19.18 27.95 12.67
CA SER A 172 -18.69 29.31 12.44
C SER A 172 -19.66 30.32 11.78
N VAL A 173 -20.97 30.05 11.75
CA VAL A 173 -21.95 31.04 11.24
C VAL A 173 -22.14 32.25 12.17
N THR A 174 -21.50 32.29 13.35
CA THR A 174 -21.56 33.46 14.25
C THR A 174 -20.23 33.71 14.98
N SER A 175 -19.18 34.14 14.28
CA SER A 175 -18.09 34.85 14.97
C SER A 175 -17.55 36.01 14.13
N SER A 176 -17.94 37.21 14.54
CA SER A 176 -17.45 38.48 14.04
C SER A 176 -15.98 38.64 14.37
N TRP A 177 -15.09 38.38 13.41
CA TRP A 177 -13.70 38.82 13.49
C TRP A 177 -13.66 40.35 13.39
N LYS A 178 -13.68 41.03 14.54
CA LYS A 178 -13.35 42.45 14.64
C LYS A 178 -11.84 42.60 14.61
N PHE A 179 -11.28 42.91 13.44
CA PHE A 179 -9.89 43.35 13.35
C PHE A 179 -9.70 44.67 14.13
N PRO A 180 -8.70 44.78 15.01
CA PRO A 180 -8.32 46.06 15.59
C PRO A 180 -7.81 46.97 14.46
N ARG A 181 -8.52 48.07 14.18
CA ARG A 181 -8.01 49.13 13.30
C ARG A 181 -6.80 49.77 13.98
N PHE A 182 -5.61 49.46 13.50
CA PHE A 182 -4.40 50.23 13.81
C PHE A 182 -4.61 51.67 13.31
N ARG A 183 -4.70 52.62 14.25
CA ARG A 183 -4.66 54.06 13.94
C ARG A 183 -3.21 54.45 13.67
N CYS A 184 -2.85 54.64 12.41
CA CYS A 184 -1.67 55.42 12.04
C CYS A 184 -1.89 56.88 12.44
N ARG A 185 -1.20 57.34 13.48
CA ARG A 185 -1.05 58.77 13.81
C ARG A 185 -0.03 59.38 12.84
N ARG A 186 -0.49 60.09 11.82
CA ARG A 186 0.35 61.03 11.05
C ARG A 186 0.48 62.31 11.87
N ARG A 187 1.69 62.62 12.35
CA ARG A 187 2.04 63.95 12.83
C ARG A 187 2.11 64.88 11.61
N ARG A 188 1.46 66.04 11.73
CA ARG A 188 1.74 67.23 10.92
C ARG A 188 3.09 67.80 11.32
#